data_AF-A0AAW6U0N2-F1
#
_entry.id   AF-A0AAW6U0N2-F1
#
_cell.length_a   1.000
_cell.length_b   1.000
_cell.length_c   1.000
_cell.angle_alpha   90.00
_cell.angle_beta   90.00
_cell.angle_gamma   90.00
#
_symmetry.space_group_name_H-M   'P 1'
#
loop_
_entity.id
_entity.type
_entity.pdbx_description
1 polymer ?
#
loop_
_entity_poly.entity_id
_entity_poly.type
_entity_poly.pdbx_seq_one_letter_code
_entity_poly.pdbx_strand_id
1 'polypeptide(L)'
;MKGYLQLMEFAMVTRFVILLTLPWLVLGCSAGMRDPRTRAAICARSWKAKGFAFDPSTMTCDEMFERAQAIRNAAYWRQRRYTFDPNTMTAKQMDRKAAELRKMKVRVYPPAVAPEDVPTRRMLEAMTLAELREQYPQYNDMDDMELARGIHGRYFGDVSFDDFAARFLPTEPGRSAARVQSRADR
;
A
#
# COMPACT_ATOMS: atom_id res chain seq x y z
N MET A 1 18.17 75.43 43.38
CA MET A 1 19.04 74.26 43.66
C MET A 1 18.50 73.45 44.85
N LYS A 2 17.34 72.81 44.70
CA LYS A 2 16.73 71.88 45.68
C LYS A 2 15.79 70.99 44.85
N GLY A 3 16.30 69.92 44.26
CA GLY A 3 15.48 69.10 43.37
C GLY A 3 16.20 67.92 42.73
N TYR A 4 17.54 67.90 42.73
CA TYR A 4 18.31 66.83 42.09
C TYR A 4 18.92 65.79 43.04
N LEU A 5 18.73 65.91 44.36
CA LEU A 5 19.32 64.96 45.34
C LEU A 5 18.35 63.90 45.92
N GLN A 6 17.07 63.87 45.51
CA GLN A 6 16.07 62.93 46.06
C GLN A 6 15.70 61.76 45.14
N LEU A 7 16.26 61.69 43.92
CA LEU A 7 15.88 60.67 42.92
C LEU A 7 16.86 59.48 42.81
N MET A 8 17.96 59.46 43.59
CA MET A 8 18.96 58.37 43.50
C MET A 8 18.79 57.25 44.53
N GLU A 9 18.03 57.41 45.61
CA GLU A 9 17.90 56.34 46.64
C GLU A 9 16.72 55.37 46.40
N PHE A 10 15.66 55.77 45.69
CA PHE A 10 14.51 54.88 45.44
C PHE A 10 14.74 53.85 44.32
N ALA A 11 15.84 53.97 43.55
CA ALA A 11 16.08 53.08 42.40
C ALA A 11 16.78 51.75 42.74
N MET A 12 17.36 51.63 43.95
CA MET A 12 18.20 50.47 44.30
C MET A 12 17.45 49.36 45.06
N VAL A 13 16.40 49.68 45.81
CA VAL A 13 15.65 48.70 46.63
C VAL A 13 14.60 47.94 45.82
N THR A 14 14.01 48.57 44.80
CA THR A 14 12.93 47.98 43.97
C THR A 14 13.43 46.90 42.99
N ARG A 15 14.75 46.86 42.70
CA ARG A 15 15.36 45.83 41.85
C ARG A 15 15.72 44.53 42.58
N PHE A 16 15.89 44.56 43.90
CA PHE A 16 16.24 43.37 44.68
C PHE A 16 15.04 42.50 45.06
N VAL A 17 13.85 43.08 45.24
CA VAL A 17 12.64 42.33 45.63
C VAL A 17 12.09 41.47 44.47
N ILE A 18 12.27 41.91 43.22
CA ILE A 18 11.79 41.18 42.04
C ILE A 18 12.63 39.92 41.75
N LEU A 19 13.90 39.90 42.16
CA LEU A 19 14.81 38.76 41.90
C LEU A 19 14.68 37.61 42.90
N LEU A 20 14.06 37.81 44.07
CA LEU A 20 13.95 36.79 45.11
C LEU A 20 12.62 36.01 45.13
N THR A 21 11.62 36.39 44.32
CA THR A 21 10.33 35.68 44.21
C THR A 21 10.18 34.84 42.95
N LEU A 22 11.10 35.00 41.98
CA LEU A 22 11.16 34.22 40.74
C LEU A 22 11.73 32.78 40.81
N PRO A 23 12.31 32.26 41.93
CA PRO A 23 12.81 30.88 41.92
C PRO A 23 11.74 29.77 41.93
N TRP A 24 10.48 30.07 42.26
CA TRP A 24 9.44 29.04 42.45
C TRP A 24 8.54 28.78 41.24
N LEU A 25 8.65 29.58 40.17
CA LEU A 25 7.83 29.41 38.95
C LEU A 25 8.43 28.44 37.91
N VAL A 26 9.66 27.97 38.11
CA VAL A 26 10.37 27.14 37.10
C VAL A 26 10.19 25.62 37.33
N LEU A 27 9.64 25.19 38.47
CA LEU A 27 9.54 23.76 38.82
C LEU A 27 8.17 23.10 38.52
N GLY A 28 7.21 23.82 37.93
CA GLY A 28 5.80 23.36 37.87
C GLY A 28 5.29 22.68 36.59
N CYS A 29 5.98 22.74 35.44
CA CYS A 29 5.31 22.49 34.15
C CYS A 29 5.80 21.28 33.33
N SER A 30 6.56 20.34 33.89
CA SER A 30 7.09 19.19 33.12
C SER A 30 6.49 17.81 33.48
N ALA A 31 5.54 17.75 34.42
CA ALA A 31 4.96 16.48 34.87
C ALA A 31 3.94 15.84 33.89
N GLY A 32 3.37 16.61 32.95
CA GLY A 32 2.31 16.13 32.05
C GLY A 32 2.76 15.29 30.85
N MET A 33 4.07 15.14 30.61
CA MET A 33 4.60 14.52 29.38
C MET A 33 4.99 13.04 29.52
N ARG A 34 4.63 12.38 30.62
CA ARG A 34 5.02 10.97 30.89
C ARG A 34 3.91 9.94 30.69
N ASP A 35 2.64 10.33 30.54
CA ASP A 35 1.57 9.36 30.28
C ASP A 35 1.53 8.95 28.79
N PRO A 36 1.80 7.66 28.46
CA PRO A 36 1.79 7.19 27.08
C PRO A 36 0.43 7.35 26.39
N ARG A 37 -0.69 7.25 27.13
CA ARG A 37 -2.05 7.35 26.56
C ARG A 37 -2.37 8.78 26.14
N THR A 38 -2.03 9.76 26.98
CA THR A 38 -2.16 11.18 26.64
C THR A 38 -1.34 11.54 25.39
N ARG A 39 -0.10 11.04 25.29
CA ARG A 39 0.73 11.22 24.10
C ARG A 39 0.10 10.58 22.86
N ALA A 40 -0.41 9.34 22.96
CA ALA A 40 -1.10 8.67 21.86
C ALA A 40 -2.32 9.45 21.38
N ALA A 41 -3.14 9.98 22.30
CA ALA A 41 -4.32 10.78 21.95
C ALA A 41 -3.96 12.08 21.21
N ILE A 42 -2.89 12.78 21.62
CA ILE A 42 -2.39 13.98 20.93
C ILE A 42 -1.89 13.62 19.53
N CYS A 43 -1.15 12.52 19.38
CA CYS A 43 -0.66 12.06 18.08
C CYS A 43 -1.81 11.66 17.15
N ALA A 44 -2.80 10.91 17.62
CA ALA A 44 -3.98 10.54 16.84
C ALA A 44 -4.72 11.76 16.31
N ARG A 45 -4.93 12.80 17.13
CA ARG A 45 -5.54 14.07 16.68
C ARG A 45 -4.71 14.76 15.60
N SER A 46 -3.38 14.79 15.78
CA SER A 46 -2.45 15.39 14.81
C SER A 46 -2.41 14.65 13.47
N TRP A 47 -2.66 13.34 13.49
CA TRP A 47 -2.77 12.49 12.30
C TRP A 47 -4.14 12.60 11.63
N LYS A 48 -5.22 12.76 12.40
CA LYS A 48 -6.57 13.03 11.89
C LYS A 48 -6.62 14.28 11.02
N ALA A 49 -5.93 15.35 11.43
CA ALA A 49 -5.78 16.57 10.63
C ALA A 49 -5.06 16.33 9.27
N LYS A 50 -4.28 15.25 9.15
CA LYS A 50 -3.56 14.84 7.93
C LYS A 50 -4.30 13.76 7.13
N GLY A 51 -5.55 13.45 7.49
CA GLY A 51 -6.38 12.44 6.81
C GLY A 51 -6.20 11.00 7.31
N PHE A 52 -5.55 10.78 8.46
CA PHE A 52 -5.38 9.44 9.03
C PHE A 52 -6.28 9.24 10.24
N ALA A 53 -7.03 8.14 10.27
CA ALA A 53 -7.81 7.75 11.44
C ALA A 53 -7.08 6.62 12.19
N PHE A 54 -6.51 6.96 13.34
CA PHE A 54 -5.87 5.98 14.24
C PHE A 54 -6.55 6.02 15.60
N ASP A 55 -6.63 4.85 16.24
CA ASP A 55 -7.17 4.70 17.58
C ASP A 55 -6.03 4.79 18.62
N PRO A 56 -6.01 5.83 19.47
CA PRO A 56 -4.97 6.00 20.48
C PRO A 56 -5.09 5.03 21.66
N SER A 57 -6.18 4.26 21.76
CA SER A 57 -6.33 3.23 22.79
C SER A 57 -5.62 1.93 22.43
N THR A 58 -5.36 1.70 21.13
CA THR A 58 -4.76 0.48 20.58
C THR A 58 -3.42 0.72 19.89
N MET A 59 -3.06 1.98 19.59
CA MET A 59 -1.79 2.34 18.95
C MET A 59 -1.04 3.42 19.73
N THR A 60 0.27 3.27 19.81
CA THR A 60 1.21 4.31 20.26
C THR A 60 1.45 5.36 19.18
N CYS A 61 1.99 6.51 19.57
CA CYS A 61 2.37 7.56 18.63
C CYS A 61 3.36 7.07 17.54
N ASP A 62 4.29 6.20 17.93
CA ASP A 62 5.34 5.69 17.03
C ASP A 62 4.75 4.68 16.03
N GLU A 63 3.85 3.80 16.48
CA GLU A 63 3.12 2.88 15.58
C GLU A 63 2.24 3.63 14.58
N MET A 64 1.58 4.72 15.01
CA MET A 64 0.82 5.59 14.09
C MET A 64 1.72 6.23 13.03
N PHE A 65 2.91 6.66 13.41
CA PHE A 65 3.89 7.24 12.49
C PHE A 65 4.35 6.20 11.47
N GLU A 66 4.76 5.01 11.92
CA GLU A 66 5.17 3.92 11.04
C GLU A 66 4.04 3.48 10.10
N ARG A 67 2.82 3.35 10.62
CA ARG A 67 1.63 3.00 9.82
C ARG A 67 1.32 4.07 8.78
N ALA A 68 1.39 5.35 9.15
CA ALA A 68 1.18 6.46 8.22
C ALA A 68 2.24 6.48 7.10
N GLN A 69 3.50 6.20 7.43
CA GLN A 69 4.56 6.03 6.43
C GLN A 69 4.28 4.86 5.50
N ALA A 70 3.90 3.69 6.04
CA ALA A 70 3.56 2.52 5.25
C ALA A 70 2.40 2.80 4.28
N ILE A 71 1.34 3.48 4.73
CA ILE A 71 0.20 3.86 3.87
C ILE A 71 0.64 4.77 2.73
N ARG A 72 1.42 5.82 3.02
CA ARG A 72 1.94 6.73 2.00
C ARG A 72 2.82 6.00 0.99
N ASN A 73 3.69 5.13 1.48
CA ASN A 73 4.61 4.39 0.62
C ASN A 73 3.87 3.37 -0.26
N ALA A 74 2.86 2.68 0.28
CA ALA A 74 1.98 1.81 -0.49
C ALA A 74 1.29 2.58 -1.63
N ALA A 75 0.82 3.82 -1.37
CA ALA A 75 0.24 4.66 -2.41
C ALA A 75 1.27 5.06 -3.50
N TYR A 76 2.50 5.39 -3.10
CA TYR A 76 3.61 5.67 -4.02
C TYR A 76 3.92 4.48 -4.94
N TRP A 77 3.95 3.27 -4.40
CA TRP A 77 4.22 2.05 -5.16
C TRP A 77 3.03 1.62 -6.04
N ARG A 78 1.80 1.88 -5.60
CA ARG A 78 0.59 1.59 -6.39
C ARG A 78 0.59 2.32 -7.73
N GLN A 79 1.06 3.57 -7.77
CA GLN A 79 1.24 4.33 -9.03
C GLN A 79 2.24 3.67 -9.99
N ARG A 80 3.14 2.83 -9.49
CA ARG A 80 4.16 2.08 -10.24
C ARG A 80 3.74 0.64 -10.49
N ARG A 81 2.44 0.32 -10.31
CA ARG A 81 1.86 -1.02 -10.48
C ARG A 81 2.36 -2.07 -9.49
N TYR A 82 2.86 -1.62 -8.33
CA TYR A 82 3.16 -2.50 -7.19
C TYR A 82 2.18 -2.20 -6.06
N THR A 83 1.27 -3.12 -5.81
CA THR A 83 0.29 -3.04 -4.73
C THR A 83 0.83 -3.79 -3.52
N PHE A 84 1.19 -3.05 -2.48
CA PHE A 84 1.57 -3.59 -1.18
C PHE A 84 0.48 -3.27 -0.16
N ASP A 85 0.29 -4.17 0.81
CA ASP A 85 -0.61 -3.93 1.93
C ASP A 85 0.14 -3.27 3.10
N PRO A 86 -0.21 -2.01 3.45
CA PRO A 86 0.47 -1.31 4.53
C PRO A 86 0.07 -1.79 5.93
N ASN A 87 -0.93 -2.67 6.06
CA ASN A 87 -1.25 -3.33 7.35
C ASN A 87 -0.24 -4.41 7.72
N THR A 88 0.39 -5.03 6.71
CA THR A 88 1.26 -6.20 6.87
C THR A 88 2.70 -5.92 6.50
N MET A 89 2.99 -4.78 5.87
CA MET A 89 4.34 -4.35 5.51
C MET A 89 4.64 -2.92 5.97
N THR A 90 5.85 -2.70 6.47
CA THR A 90 6.39 -1.36 6.71
C THR A 90 6.87 -0.72 5.40
N ALA A 91 7.02 0.61 5.38
CA ALA A 91 7.55 1.32 4.22
C ALA A 91 8.90 0.74 3.74
N LYS A 92 9.83 0.50 4.69
CA LYS A 92 11.15 -0.10 4.40
C LYS A 92 11.06 -1.52 3.83
N GLN A 93 10.09 -2.33 4.28
CA GLN A 93 9.89 -3.67 3.71
C GLN A 93 9.37 -3.59 2.27
N MET A 94 8.46 -2.66 1.97
CA MET A 94 7.97 -2.44 0.61
C MET A 94 9.07 -1.98 -0.32
N ASP A 95 9.91 -1.03 0.09
CA ASP A 95 11.00 -0.50 -0.74
C ASP A 95 12.01 -1.58 -1.11
N ARG A 96 12.41 -2.41 -0.13
CA ARG A 96 13.30 -3.55 -0.39
C ARG A 96 12.66 -4.53 -1.36
N LYS A 97 11.40 -4.90 -1.15
CA LYS A 97 10.69 -5.84 -2.03
C LYS A 97 10.53 -5.27 -3.44
N ALA A 98 10.19 -4.00 -3.57
CA ALA A 98 10.10 -3.31 -4.86
C ALA A 98 11.45 -3.27 -5.58
N ALA A 99 12.56 -3.05 -4.86
CA ALA A 99 13.90 -3.10 -5.43
C ALA A 99 14.23 -4.51 -5.97
N GLU A 100 13.92 -5.56 -5.22
CA GLU A 100 14.11 -6.95 -5.67
C GLU A 100 13.24 -7.28 -6.89
N LEU A 101 11.95 -6.91 -6.87
CA LEU A 101 11.05 -7.13 -8.01
C LEU A 101 11.57 -6.44 -9.29
N ARG A 102 12.08 -5.22 -9.16
CA ARG A 102 12.71 -4.50 -10.28
C ARG A 102 13.96 -5.19 -10.78
N LYS A 103 14.80 -5.71 -9.89
CA LYS A 103 16.00 -6.51 -10.24
C LYS A 103 15.61 -7.78 -11.02
N MET A 104 14.51 -8.42 -10.63
CA MET A 104 13.93 -9.58 -11.33
C MET A 104 13.12 -9.21 -12.58
N LYS A 105 13.09 -7.92 -12.98
CA LYS A 105 12.32 -7.40 -14.12
C LYS A 105 10.80 -7.62 -14.01
N VAL A 106 10.27 -7.81 -12.80
CA VAL A 106 8.83 -7.91 -12.54
C VAL A 106 8.21 -6.51 -12.63
N ARG A 107 7.24 -6.30 -13.54
CA ARG A 107 6.66 -4.98 -13.82
C ARG A 107 5.36 -4.68 -13.08
N VAL A 108 4.68 -5.72 -12.59
CA VAL A 108 3.40 -5.63 -11.87
C VAL A 108 3.46 -6.55 -10.66
N TYR A 109 3.01 -6.07 -9.50
CA TYR A 109 2.96 -6.83 -8.27
C TYR A 109 1.63 -6.55 -7.54
N PRO A 110 0.92 -7.55 -7.02
CA PRO A 110 1.18 -8.98 -7.19
C PRO A 110 1.13 -9.40 -8.66
N PRO A 111 1.83 -10.47 -9.06
CA PRO A 111 1.76 -10.94 -10.44
C PRO A 111 0.34 -11.45 -10.74
N ALA A 112 -0.10 -11.29 -11.98
CA ALA A 112 -1.42 -11.76 -12.44
C ALA A 112 -1.59 -13.28 -12.28
N VAL A 113 -0.49 -14.01 -12.38
CA VAL A 113 -0.41 -15.46 -12.21
C VAL A 113 0.76 -15.78 -11.30
N ALA A 114 0.57 -16.79 -10.45
CA ALA A 114 1.60 -17.25 -9.54
C ALA A 114 2.86 -17.66 -10.34
N PRO A 115 4.09 -17.30 -9.89
CA PRO A 115 5.32 -17.61 -10.62
C PRO A 115 5.46 -19.07 -11.06
N GLU A 116 5.01 -20.00 -10.22
CA GLU A 116 4.98 -21.45 -10.46
C GLU A 116 4.01 -21.86 -11.58
N ASP A 117 2.96 -21.07 -11.81
CA ASP A 117 1.92 -21.34 -12.81
C ASP A 117 2.26 -20.71 -14.18
N VAL A 118 3.32 -19.88 -14.27
CA VAL A 118 3.75 -19.21 -15.51
C VAL A 118 4.08 -20.20 -16.65
N PRO A 119 4.82 -21.31 -16.42
CA PRO A 119 5.08 -22.30 -17.47
C PRO A 119 3.78 -22.91 -18.01
N THR A 120 2.86 -23.28 -17.12
CA THR A 120 1.57 -23.86 -17.49
C THR A 120 0.71 -22.87 -18.27
N ARG A 121 0.65 -21.60 -17.84
CA ARG A 121 -0.03 -20.55 -18.61
C ARG A 121 0.52 -20.45 -20.03
N ARG A 122 1.85 -20.39 -20.20
CA ARG A 122 2.47 -20.28 -21.54
C ARG A 122 2.15 -21.46 -22.44
N MET A 123 2.14 -22.67 -21.88
CA MET A 123 1.73 -23.87 -22.59
C MET A 123 0.26 -23.74 -23.04
N LEU A 124 -0.64 -23.35 -22.14
CA LEU A 124 -2.07 -23.17 -22.41
C LEU A 124 -2.37 -22.02 -23.37
N GLU A 125 -1.50 -21.01 -23.47
CA GLU A 125 -1.62 -19.94 -24.47
C GLU A 125 -1.34 -20.43 -25.90
N ALA A 126 -0.60 -21.52 -26.05
CA ALA A 126 -0.12 -22.04 -27.33
C ALA A 126 -0.98 -23.19 -27.90
N MET A 127 -2.04 -23.60 -27.22
CA MET A 127 -2.89 -24.73 -27.61
C MET A 127 -4.39 -24.43 -27.46
N THR A 128 -5.19 -25.25 -28.13
CA THR A 128 -6.64 -25.32 -28.04
C THR A 128 -7.09 -26.34 -27.00
N LEU A 129 -8.36 -26.31 -26.63
CA LEU A 129 -8.97 -27.32 -25.75
C LEU A 129 -8.85 -28.74 -26.30
N ALA A 130 -8.97 -28.92 -27.62
CA ALA A 130 -8.84 -30.22 -28.27
C ALA A 130 -7.41 -30.78 -28.11
N GLU A 131 -6.40 -29.98 -28.42
CA GLU A 131 -4.98 -30.35 -28.23
C GLU A 131 -4.65 -30.61 -26.76
N LEU A 132 -5.20 -29.82 -25.84
CA LEU A 132 -5.04 -30.05 -24.41
C LEU A 132 -5.55 -31.45 -24.01
N ARG A 133 -6.71 -31.85 -24.51
CA ARG A 133 -7.31 -33.16 -24.21
C ARG A 133 -6.55 -34.33 -24.83
N GLU A 134 -5.98 -34.14 -26.01
CA GLU A 134 -5.07 -35.13 -26.59
C GLU A 134 -3.83 -35.33 -25.70
N GLN A 135 -3.25 -34.24 -25.19
CA GLN A 135 -2.08 -34.30 -24.33
C GLN A 135 -2.40 -34.76 -22.90
N TYR A 136 -3.60 -34.45 -22.40
CA TYR A 136 -4.06 -34.75 -21.04
C TYR A 136 -5.43 -35.43 -21.06
N PRO A 137 -5.50 -36.72 -21.46
CA PRO A 137 -6.76 -37.44 -21.65
C PRO A 137 -7.60 -37.57 -20.38
N GLN A 138 -7.03 -37.37 -19.20
CA GLN A 138 -7.78 -37.36 -17.94
C GLN A 138 -8.86 -36.27 -17.88
N TYR A 139 -8.86 -35.31 -18.80
CA TYR A 139 -9.86 -34.26 -18.90
C TYR A 139 -10.91 -34.51 -20.00
N ASN A 140 -10.92 -35.67 -20.64
CA ASN A 140 -11.88 -36.00 -21.69
C ASN A 140 -13.33 -36.09 -21.19
N ASP A 141 -13.51 -36.46 -19.92
CA ASP A 141 -14.83 -36.64 -19.32
C ASP A 141 -15.39 -35.35 -18.69
N MET A 142 -14.58 -34.28 -18.63
CA MET A 142 -14.98 -32.98 -18.10
C MET A 142 -15.66 -32.16 -19.19
N ASP A 143 -16.73 -31.42 -18.89
CA ASP A 143 -17.38 -30.52 -19.85
C ASP A 143 -16.43 -29.41 -20.34
N ASP A 144 -16.52 -29.02 -21.61
CA ASP A 144 -15.66 -28.02 -22.26
C ASP A 144 -15.71 -26.67 -21.53
N MET A 145 -16.91 -26.24 -21.14
CA MET A 145 -17.11 -24.97 -20.47
C MET A 145 -16.61 -25.01 -19.04
N GLU A 146 -16.81 -26.14 -18.36
CA GLU A 146 -16.28 -26.37 -17.02
C GLU A 146 -14.74 -26.30 -17.00
N LEU A 147 -14.08 -27.05 -17.88
CA LEU A 147 -12.63 -27.06 -17.97
C LEU A 147 -12.06 -25.69 -18.35
N ALA A 148 -12.67 -25.03 -19.34
CA ALA A 148 -12.28 -23.69 -19.76
C ALA A 148 -12.41 -22.67 -18.61
N ARG A 149 -13.48 -22.73 -17.82
CA ARG A 149 -13.64 -21.84 -16.65
C ARG A 149 -12.60 -22.11 -15.57
N GLY A 150 -12.30 -23.38 -15.29
CA GLY A 150 -11.26 -23.76 -14.32
C GLY A 150 -9.88 -23.26 -14.72
N ILE A 151 -9.51 -23.47 -15.99
CA ILE A 151 -8.25 -22.97 -16.56
C ILE A 151 -8.20 -21.45 -16.54
N HIS A 152 -9.29 -20.80 -16.94
CA HIS A 152 -9.39 -19.35 -16.98
C HIS A 152 -9.16 -18.74 -15.60
N GLY A 153 -9.90 -19.21 -14.58
CA GLY A 153 -9.82 -18.64 -13.24
C GLY A 153 -8.43 -18.76 -12.62
N ARG A 154 -7.70 -19.85 -12.90
CA ARG A 154 -6.38 -20.09 -12.33
C ARG A 154 -5.26 -19.38 -13.08
N TYR A 155 -5.26 -19.45 -14.41
CA TYR A 155 -4.10 -19.04 -15.24
C TYR A 155 -4.34 -17.73 -16.02
N PHE A 156 -5.59 -17.27 -16.11
CA PHE A 156 -6.00 -16.18 -17.00
C PHE A 156 -6.98 -15.21 -16.33
N GLY A 157 -6.96 -15.10 -14.99
CA GLY A 157 -7.85 -14.20 -14.25
C GLY A 157 -7.66 -12.71 -14.57
N ASP A 158 -6.57 -12.35 -15.27
CA ASP A 158 -6.30 -11.01 -15.79
C ASP A 158 -6.94 -10.70 -17.15
N VAL A 159 -7.50 -11.70 -17.85
CA VAL A 159 -8.23 -11.50 -19.12
C VAL A 159 -9.71 -11.83 -18.95
N SER A 160 -10.57 -11.27 -19.81
CA SER A 160 -11.99 -11.62 -19.78
C SER A 160 -12.20 -13.08 -20.17
N PHE A 161 -13.24 -13.72 -19.62
CA PHE A 161 -13.57 -15.09 -19.98
C PHE A 161 -13.93 -15.22 -21.47
N ASP A 162 -14.65 -14.25 -22.03
CA ASP A 162 -15.06 -14.26 -23.43
C ASP A 162 -13.87 -14.21 -24.39
N ASP A 163 -12.87 -13.37 -24.12
CA ASP A 163 -11.64 -13.28 -24.92
C ASP A 163 -10.83 -14.58 -24.84
N PHE A 164 -10.73 -15.15 -23.64
CA PHE A 164 -10.06 -16.43 -23.42
C PHE A 164 -10.79 -17.56 -24.18
N ALA A 165 -12.10 -17.68 -24.01
CA ALA A 165 -12.94 -18.70 -24.61
C ALA A 165 -12.89 -18.63 -26.16
N ALA A 166 -12.90 -17.43 -26.73
CA ALA A 166 -12.83 -17.22 -28.18
C ALA A 166 -11.49 -17.69 -28.83
N ARG A 167 -10.47 -17.93 -28.02
CA ARG A 167 -9.18 -18.49 -28.45
C ARG A 167 -9.05 -19.97 -28.09
N PHE A 168 -9.51 -20.35 -26.90
CA PHE A 168 -9.23 -21.65 -26.30
C PHE A 168 -10.24 -22.72 -26.68
N LEU A 169 -11.53 -22.35 -26.80
CA LEU A 169 -12.58 -23.28 -27.20
C LEU A 169 -12.60 -23.47 -28.73
N PRO A 170 -13.07 -24.64 -29.21
CA PRO A 170 -13.37 -24.82 -30.62
C PRO A 170 -14.35 -23.74 -31.07
N THR A 171 -14.06 -23.07 -32.18
CA THR A 171 -15.07 -22.20 -32.79
C THR A 171 -16.05 -23.05 -33.57
N GLU A 172 -17.34 -22.88 -33.28
CA GLU A 172 -18.43 -23.33 -34.17
C GLU A 172 -18.07 -22.98 -35.63
N PRO A 173 -18.34 -23.89 -36.60
CA PRO A 173 -17.85 -23.78 -37.97
C PRO A 173 -18.26 -22.50 -38.76
N GLY A 174 -19.06 -21.61 -38.19
CA GLY A 174 -19.40 -20.30 -38.76
C GLY A 174 -18.54 -19.10 -38.32
N ARG A 175 -17.73 -19.21 -37.24
CA ARG A 175 -17.00 -18.05 -36.67
C ARG A 175 -15.57 -17.89 -37.20
N SER A 176 -14.97 -18.97 -37.72
CA SER A 176 -13.60 -18.99 -38.25
C SER A 176 -13.44 -18.20 -39.57
N ALA A 177 -14.48 -18.21 -40.43
CA ALA A 177 -14.46 -17.51 -41.73
C ALA A 177 -14.27 -15.99 -41.61
N ALA A 178 -14.84 -15.35 -40.58
CA ALA A 178 -14.70 -13.91 -40.37
C ALA A 178 -13.27 -13.48 -39.95
N ARG A 179 -12.49 -14.38 -39.34
CA ARG A 179 -11.12 -14.09 -38.87
C ARG A 179 -10.10 -14.15 -40.02
N VAL A 180 -10.31 -15.02 -41.00
CA VAL A 180 -9.44 -15.12 -42.19
C VAL A 180 -9.58 -13.89 -43.09
N GLN A 181 -10.80 -13.34 -43.25
CA GLN A 181 -11.04 -12.17 -44.07
C GLN A 181 -10.32 -10.90 -43.56
N SER A 182 -10.34 -10.63 -42.25
CA SER A 182 -9.73 -9.40 -41.68
C SER A 182 -8.19 -9.35 -41.72
N ARG A 183 -7.54 -10.48 -42.03
CA ARG A 183 -6.08 -10.59 -42.17
C ARG A 183 -5.64 -10.51 -43.64
N ALA A 184 -6.57 -10.67 -44.58
CA ALA A 184 -6.32 -10.47 -46.01
C ALA A 184 -6.47 -9.00 -46.43
N ASP A 185 -7.21 -8.20 -45.65
CA ASP A 185 -7.48 -6.78 -45.92
C ASP A 185 -6.53 -5.80 -45.20
N ARG A 186 -5.39 -6.30 -44.68
CA ARG A 186 -4.37 -5.50 -43.97
C ARG A 186 -2.98 -5.82 -44.46
#